data_AF-A0AAU9CPN7-F1
#
_entry.id   AF-A0AAU9CPN7-F1
#
_cell.length_a   1.000
_cell.length_b   1.000
_cell.length_c   1.000
_cell.angle_alpha   90.00
_cell.angle_beta   90.00
_cell.angle_gamma   90.00
#
_symmetry.space_group_name_H-M   'P 1'
#
loop_
_entity.id
_entity.type
_entity.pdbx_description
1 polymer ?
#
loop_
_entity_poly.entity_id
_entity_poly.type
_entity_poly.pdbx_seq_one_letter_code
_entity_poly.pdbx_strand_id
1 'polypeptide(L)'
;MKAQALEMVEELDDETVDKIANSNRKEVMTVLLNGADSWSKYSYGGCALIYDPEICERYSTPSEIKRTKCGEKRPNAREEWLDVQARECAQAAWLTFGALRHIISE
;
A
#
# COMPACT_ATOMS: atom_id res chain seq x y z
N MET A 1 -6.76 -5.00 2.87
CA MET A 1 -6.85 -4.09 1.70
C MET A 1 -7.44 -2.71 2.00
N LYS A 2 -8.70 -2.56 2.46
CA LYS A 2 -9.33 -1.21 2.58
C LYS A 2 -8.59 -0.23 3.52
N ALA A 3 -7.99 -0.72 4.61
CA ALA A 3 -7.32 0.14 5.59
C ALA A 3 -6.11 0.90 5.01
N GLN A 4 -5.25 0.23 4.24
CA GLN A 4 -4.05 0.88 3.68
C GLN A 4 -4.39 1.98 2.67
N ALA A 5 -5.36 1.72 1.79
CA ALA A 5 -5.80 2.70 0.80
C ALA A 5 -6.42 3.94 1.45
N LEU A 6 -7.09 3.76 2.59
CA LEU A 6 -7.69 4.84 3.36
C LEU A 6 -6.62 5.65 4.12
N GLU A 7 -5.70 4.98 4.82
CA GLU A 7 -4.55 5.63 5.48
C GLU A 7 -3.76 6.50 4.49
N MET A 8 -3.48 5.98 3.28
CA MET A 8 -2.78 6.72 2.23
C MET A 8 -3.52 7.95 1.72
N VAL A 9 -4.84 8.03 1.87
CA VAL A 9 -5.64 9.20 1.47
C VAL A 9 -5.77 10.19 2.62
N GLU A 10 -5.94 9.70 3.85
CA GLU A 10 -6.04 10.53 5.06
C GLU A 10 -4.75 11.33 5.32
N GLU A 11 -3.60 10.83 4.86
CA GLU A 11 -2.32 11.55 4.94
C GLU A 11 -2.16 12.65 3.89
N LEU A 12 -3.02 12.71 2.87
CA LEU A 12 -2.92 13.71 1.80
C LEU A 12 -3.66 14.99 2.19
N ASP A 13 -3.03 16.14 1.94
CA ASP A 13 -3.72 17.42 2.02
C ASP A 13 -4.65 17.65 0.81
N ASP A 14 -5.61 18.57 0.96
CA ASP A 14 -6.61 18.90 -0.06
C ASP A 14 -5.95 19.30 -1.40
N GLU A 15 -4.82 20.01 -1.35
CA GLU A 15 -4.07 20.42 -2.54
C GLU A 15 -3.50 19.19 -3.29
N THR A 16 -3.01 18.20 -2.54
CA THR A 16 -2.50 16.95 -3.10
C THR A 16 -3.62 16.09 -3.67
N VAL A 17 -4.80 16.07 -3.04
CA VAL A 17 -5.99 15.41 -3.58
C VAL A 17 -6.41 16.04 -4.91
N ASP A 18 -6.51 17.37 -4.99
CA ASP A 18 -6.85 18.09 -6.21
C ASP A 18 -5.80 17.90 -7.32
N LYS A 19 -4.52 17.81 -6.95
CA LYS A 19 -3.45 17.50 -7.89
C LYS A 19 -3.59 16.08 -8.43
N ILE A 20 -3.80 15.09 -7.56
CA ILE A 20 -3.98 13.67 -7.94
C ILE A 20 -5.21 13.50 -8.84
N ALA A 21 -6.30 14.19 -8.50
CA ALA A 21 -7.56 14.21 -9.22
C ALA A 21 -7.40 14.54 -10.71
N ASN A 22 -6.54 15.53 -11.00
CA ASN A 22 -6.31 16.05 -12.35
C ASN A 22 -5.05 15.46 -13.02
N SER A 23 -4.33 14.60 -12.32
CA SER A 23 -3.08 14.00 -12.78
C SER A 23 -3.27 12.71 -13.56
N ASN A 24 -2.25 12.35 -14.35
CA ASN A 24 -2.21 11.04 -14.96
C ASN A 24 -1.76 9.97 -13.95
N ARG A 25 -2.01 8.70 -14.29
CA ARG A 25 -1.63 7.51 -13.50
C ARG A 25 -0.21 7.58 -12.93
N LYS A 26 0.78 8.01 -13.71
CA LYS A 26 2.19 7.96 -13.30
C LYS A 26 2.48 8.99 -12.22
N GLU A 27 1.91 10.19 -12.35
CA GLU A 27 2.04 11.26 -11.37
C GLU A 27 1.39 10.88 -10.04
N VAL A 28 0.18 10.31 -10.07
CA VAL A 28 -0.50 9.84 -8.86
C VAL A 28 0.33 8.81 -8.10
N MET A 29 0.87 7.81 -8.80
CA MET A 29 1.74 6.82 -8.17
C MET A 29 3.00 7.44 -7.58
N THR A 30 3.54 8.48 -8.20
CA THR A 30 4.74 9.18 -7.71
C THR A 30 4.43 9.94 -6.42
N VAL A 31 3.27 10.61 -6.35
CA VAL A 31 2.81 11.31 -5.15
C VAL A 31 2.59 10.31 -4.01
N LEU A 32 1.88 9.20 -4.29
CA LEU A 32 1.58 8.18 -3.28
C LEU A 32 2.82 7.40 -2.80
N LEU A 33 3.92 7.42 -3.56
CA LEU A 33 5.20 6.84 -3.13
C LEU A 33 5.93 7.70 -2.08
N ASN A 34 5.43 8.90 -1.76
CA ASN A 34 5.99 9.79 -0.74
C ASN A 34 7.53 9.96 -0.84
N GLY A 35 8.03 10.16 -2.06
CA GLY A 35 9.46 10.33 -2.33
C GLY A 35 10.28 9.03 -2.44
N ALA A 36 9.68 7.85 -2.25
CA ALA A 36 10.35 6.58 -2.53
C ALA A 36 10.41 6.30 -4.05
N ASP A 37 11.51 5.69 -4.53
CA ASP A 37 11.64 5.37 -5.96
C ASP A 37 10.74 4.20 -6.40
N SER A 38 10.31 3.36 -5.46
CA SER A 38 9.47 2.19 -5.74
C SER A 38 8.75 1.70 -4.47
N TRP A 39 7.68 0.91 -4.63
CA TRP A 39 6.96 0.33 -3.49
C TRP A 39 7.81 -0.62 -2.64
N SER A 40 8.81 -1.26 -3.25
CA SER A 40 9.81 -2.02 -2.50
C SER A 40 10.65 -1.08 -1.65
N LYS A 41 11.20 0.01 -2.21
CA LYS A 41 11.94 0.99 -1.39
C LYS A 41 11.07 1.66 -0.33
N TYR A 42 9.79 1.88 -0.63
CA TYR A 42 8.81 2.41 0.31
C TYR A 42 8.63 1.48 1.53
N SER A 43 8.39 0.19 1.27
CA SER A 43 8.19 -0.82 2.32
C SER A 43 9.49 -1.07 3.10
N TYR A 44 10.58 -1.39 2.42
CA TYR A 44 11.87 -1.67 3.07
C TYR A 44 12.53 -0.43 3.70
N GLY A 45 12.16 0.77 3.24
CA GLY A 45 12.62 2.04 3.78
C GLY A 45 11.88 2.47 5.05
N GLY A 46 10.88 1.70 5.50
CA GLY A 46 10.11 1.98 6.71
C GLY A 46 9.07 3.08 6.55
N CYS A 47 8.60 3.34 5.32
CA CYS A 47 7.48 4.25 5.07
C CYS A 47 6.10 3.60 5.36
N ALA A 48 6.09 2.39 5.92
CA ALA A 48 4.91 1.62 6.32
C ALA A 48 5.26 0.75 7.55
N LEU A 49 4.49 -0.31 7.83
CA LEU A 49 4.80 -1.24 8.92
C LEU A 49 6.16 -1.90 8.70
N ILE A 50 6.93 -2.05 9.78
CA ILE A 50 8.30 -2.61 9.74
C ILE A 50 8.32 -4.05 10.25
N TYR A 51 7.37 -4.45 11.10
CA TYR A 51 7.38 -5.75 11.77
C TYR A 51 6.59 -6.81 11.01
N ASP A 52 7.24 -7.93 10.70
CA ASP A 52 6.66 -9.08 9.99
C ASP A 52 5.32 -9.58 10.58
N PRO A 53 5.14 -9.70 11.91
CA PRO A 53 3.84 -10.10 12.48
C PRO A 53 2.72 -9.11 12.17
N GLU A 54 2.98 -7.80 12.26
CA GLU A 54 1.98 -6.76 11.99
C GLU A 54 1.62 -6.73 10.50
N ILE A 55 2.63 -6.89 9.63
CA ILE A 55 2.44 -7.03 8.18
C ILE A 55 1.59 -8.27 7.89
N CYS A 56 1.92 -9.40 8.51
CA CYS A 56 1.18 -10.65 8.34
C CYS A 56 -0.29 -10.49 8.76
N GLU A 57 -0.55 -9.97 9.95
CA GLU A 57 -1.90 -9.76 10.47
C GLU A 57 -2.72 -8.80 9.58
N ARG A 58 -2.09 -7.76 9.05
CA ARG A 58 -2.77 -6.75 8.23
C ARG A 58 -3.14 -7.23 6.83
N TYR A 59 -2.26 -8.01 6.18
CA TYR A 59 -2.40 -8.34 4.76
C TYR A 59 -2.75 -9.80 4.46
N SER A 60 -2.72 -10.69 5.45
CA SER A 60 -2.95 -12.12 5.24
C SER A 60 -4.36 -12.55 5.65
N THR A 61 -4.85 -13.62 5.03
CA THR A 61 -6.08 -14.29 5.47
C THR A 61 -5.84 -15.07 6.78
N PRO A 62 -6.90 -15.40 7.56
CA PRO A 62 -6.73 -16.15 8.81
C PRO A 62 -6.00 -17.50 8.64
N SER A 63 -6.18 -18.17 7.52
CA SER A 63 -5.48 -19.43 7.21
C SER A 63 -3.99 -19.21 6.93
N GLU A 64 -3.63 -18.12 6.26
CA GLU A 64 -2.25 -17.73 6.01
C GLU A 64 -1.53 -17.34 7.29
N ILE A 65 -2.17 -16.54 8.16
CA ILE A 65 -1.65 -16.17 9.48
C ILE A 65 -1.31 -17.44 10.29
N LYS A 66 -2.23 -18.41 10.31
CA LYS A 66 -2.00 -19.69 11.00
C LYS A 66 -0.84 -20.49 10.38
N ARG A 67 -0.74 -20.53 9.05
CA ARG A 67 0.32 -21.25 8.32
C ARG A 67 1.70 -20.64 8.56
N THR A 68 1.77 -19.31 8.59
CA THR A 68 3.02 -18.57 8.75
C THR A 68 3.41 -18.34 10.21
N LYS A 69 2.59 -18.81 11.16
CA LYS A 69 2.76 -18.54 12.60
C LYS A 69 2.84 -17.02 12.88
N CYS A 70 1.82 -16.28 12.46
CA CYS A 70 1.72 -14.84 12.70
C CYS A 70 2.98 -14.07 12.25
N GLY A 71 3.49 -14.38 11.06
CA GLY A 71 4.65 -13.69 10.50
C GLY A 71 6.01 -14.29 10.84
N GLU A 72 6.13 -15.23 11.80
CA GLU A 72 7.42 -15.86 12.12
C GLU A 72 8.05 -16.62 10.94
N LYS A 73 7.20 -17.14 10.04
CA LYS A 73 7.64 -17.78 8.80
C LYS A 73 7.36 -16.88 7.62
N ARG A 74 8.21 -17.00 6.61
CA ARG A 74 8.05 -16.32 5.33
C ARG A 74 6.68 -16.60 4.70
N PRO A 75 6.09 -15.62 4.01
CA PRO A 75 4.78 -15.79 3.36
C PRO A 75 4.82 -16.92 2.33
N ASN A 76 5.90 -17.02 1.56
CA ASN A 76 6.20 -18.12 0.64
C ASN A 76 7.72 -18.20 0.35
N ALA A 77 8.13 -19.06 -0.59
CA ALA A 77 9.55 -19.30 -0.89
C ALA A 77 10.23 -18.17 -1.70
N ARG A 78 9.47 -17.20 -2.22
CA ARG A 78 9.95 -16.16 -3.14
C ARG A 78 9.81 -14.74 -2.62
N GLU A 79 9.13 -14.54 -1.49
CA GLU A 79 8.82 -13.22 -0.93
C GLU A 79 9.18 -13.16 0.55
N GLU A 80 9.65 -12.00 1.00
CA GLU A 80 9.60 -11.56 2.40
C GLU A 80 8.26 -10.85 2.70
N TRP A 81 7.98 -10.61 3.97
CA TRP A 81 6.78 -9.86 4.38
C TRP A 81 6.75 -8.44 3.81
N LEU A 82 7.90 -7.78 3.73
CA LEU A 82 8.02 -6.46 3.09
C LEU A 82 7.69 -6.50 1.59
N ASP A 83 7.97 -7.61 0.89
CA ASP A 83 7.55 -7.77 -0.51
C ASP A 83 6.02 -7.86 -0.64
N VAL A 84 5.38 -8.59 0.29
CA VAL A 84 3.92 -8.67 0.37
C VAL A 84 3.34 -7.28 0.62
N GLN A 85 3.88 -6.54 1.59
CA GLN A 85 3.45 -5.17 1.87
C GLN A 85 3.62 -4.26 0.64
N ALA A 86 4.76 -4.31 -0.05
CA ALA A 86 5.01 -3.51 -1.25
C ALA A 86 3.97 -3.78 -2.35
N ARG A 87 3.59 -5.05 -2.56
CA ARG A 87 2.53 -5.42 -3.52
C ARG A 87 1.17 -4.89 -3.09
N GLU A 88 0.84 -5.00 -1.81
CA GLU A 88 -0.43 -4.49 -1.27
C GLU A 88 -0.52 -2.96 -1.35
N CYS A 89 0.57 -2.23 -1.06
CA CYS A 89 0.64 -0.78 -1.24
C CYS A 89 0.42 -0.37 -2.69
N ALA A 90 1.04 -1.09 -3.64
CA ALA A 90 0.80 -0.85 -5.05
C ALA A 90 -0.69 -1.05 -5.41
N GLN A 91 -1.30 -2.14 -4.95
CA GLN A 91 -2.73 -2.42 -5.19
C GLN A 91 -3.65 -1.39 -4.52
N ALA A 92 -3.32 -0.94 -3.32
CA ALA A 92 -4.05 0.11 -2.61
C ALA A 92 -4.01 1.42 -3.41
N ALA A 93 -2.83 1.84 -3.87
CA ALA A 93 -2.67 3.02 -4.72
C ALA A 93 -3.50 2.92 -6.01
N TRP A 94 -3.56 1.73 -6.60
CA TRP A 94 -4.40 1.43 -7.77
C TRP A 94 -5.88 1.69 -7.52
N LEU A 95 -6.39 1.21 -6.38
CA LEU A 95 -7.78 1.39 -5.98
C LEU A 95 -8.09 2.84 -5.63
N THR A 96 -7.19 3.53 -4.93
CA THR A 96 -7.33 4.94 -4.59
C THR A 96 -7.46 5.81 -5.85
N PHE A 97 -6.58 5.60 -6.84
CA PHE A 97 -6.67 6.32 -8.11
C PHE A 97 -8.00 6.07 -8.84
N GLY A 98 -8.47 4.82 -8.87
CA GLY A 98 -9.75 4.47 -9.49
C GLY A 98 -10.94 5.12 -8.78
N ALA A 99 -10.95 5.10 -7.45
CA ALA A 99 -12.01 5.70 -6.63
C ALA A 99 -12.06 7.23 -6.79
N LEU A 100 -10.90 7.91 -6.74
CA LEU A 100 -10.83 9.36 -6.92
C LEU A 100 -11.35 9.77 -8.30
N ARG A 101 -10.93 9.08 -9.37
CA ARG A 101 -11.45 9.36 -10.72
C ARG A 101 -12.96 9.22 -10.82
N HIS A 102 -13.55 8.25 -10.13
CA HIS A 102 -15.00 8.07 -10.12
C HIS A 102 -15.69 9.26 -9.45
N ILE A 103 -15.19 9.70 -8.29
CA ILE A 103 -15.75 10.82 -7.51
C ILE A 103 -15.71 12.13 -8.29
N ILE A 104 -14.64 12.39 -9.05
CA ILE A 104 -14.49 13.64 -9.83
C ILE A 104 -15.32 13.62 -11.12
N SER A 105 -15.70 12.44 -11.61
CA SER A 105 -16.49 12.30 -12.84
C SER A 105 -18.01 12.37 -12.63
N GLU A 106 -18.49 12.38 -11.39
CA GLU A 106 -19.88 12.61 -10.99
C GLU A 106 -20.15 14.09 -10.69
#